data_AF-A0A6N8YZY7-F1
#
_entry.id   AF-A0A6N8YZY7-F1
#
_cell.length_a   1.000
_cell.length_b   1.000
_cell.length_c   1.000
_cell.angle_alpha   90.00
_cell.angle_beta   90.00
_cell.angle_gamma   90.00
#
_symmetry.space_group_name_H-M   'P 1'
#
loop_
_entity.id
_entity.type
_entity.pdbx_description
1 polymer ?
#
loop_
_entity_poly.entity_id
_entity_poly.type
_entity_poly.pdbx_seq_one_letter_code
_entity_poly.pdbx_strand_id
1 'polypeptide(L)'
;MPSRADAHDLDKLNRWWSDLESTGPEAPPVYAIFLVSGEDTGAHNIFRAFRTSFEERKLGFAHLVIFGQHGVSGTVRQLRSHFGVPEDGGPTLILFAGESLQPEVVGLPSGSSTGKDLVNDSSGVPDWPEALKRTEAVIADGGAGGSETLASVKGLCARVLELEQS
;
A
#
# COMPACT_ATOMS: atom_id res chain seq x y z
N MET A 1 6.55 -6.07 -25.80
CA MET A 1 6.39 -4.65 -25.40
C MET A 1 5.56 -4.65 -24.12
N PRO A 2 6.04 -4.06 -23.02
CA PRO A 2 5.26 -3.96 -21.79
C PRO A 2 3.98 -3.17 -22.04
N SER A 3 2.88 -3.55 -21.36
CA SER A 3 1.66 -2.77 -21.43
C SER A 3 1.86 -1.41 -20.76
N ARG A 4 0.94 -0.46 -20.99
CA ARG A 4 0.95 0.82 -20.27
C ARG A 4 0.89 0.62 -18.75
N ALA A 5 0.16 -0.40 -18.28
CA ALA A 5 0.05 -0.74 -16.87
C ALA A 5 1.40 -1.21 -16.31
N ASP A 6 2.06 -2.13 -17.02
CA ASP A 6 3.37 -2.68 -16.62
C ASP A 6 4.42 -1.57 -16.55
N ALA A 7 4.56 -0.78 -17.62
CA ALA A 7 5.56 0.30 -17.65
C ALA A 7 5.35 1.33 -16.53
N HIS A 8 4.10 1.70 -16.25
CA HIS A 8 3.77 2.68 -15.22
C HIS A 8 4.02 2.15 -13.80
N ASP A 9 3.60 0.92 -13.50
CA ASP A 9 3.78 0.36 -12.17
C ASP A 9 5.22 -0.10 -11.92
N LEU A 10 5.98 -0.50 -12.96
CA LEU A 10 7.41 -0.77 -12.84
C LEU A 10 8.22 0.51 -12.59
N ASP A 11 7.93 1.62 -13.29
CA ASP A 11 8.56 2.92 -12.99
C ASP A 11 8.28 3.35 -11.54
N LYS A 12 7.01 3.19 -11.12
CA LYS A 12 6.59 3.48 -9.76
C LYS A 12 7.29 2.61 -8.72
N LEU A 13 7.46 1.31 -8.99
CA LEU A 13 8.17 0.37 -8.13
C LEU A 13 9.65 0.77 -7.97
N ASN A 14 10.32 1.12 -9.06
CA ASN A 14 11.71 1.62 -9.03
C ASN A 14 11.85 2.91 -8.22
N ARG A 15 10.93 3.86 -8.41
CA ARG A 15 10.89 5.09 -7.61
C ARG A 15 10.64 4.81 -6.14
N TRP A 16 9.75 3.86 -5.83
CA TRP A 16 9.44 3.49 -4.46
C TRP A 16 10.65 2.84 -3.78
N TRP A 17 11.37 1.96 -4.47
CA TRP A 17 12.65 1.42 -4.02
C TRP A 17 13.66 2.52 -3.68
N SER A 18 13.88 3.48 -4.57
CA SER A 18 14.80 4.61 -4.35
C SER A 18 14.44 5.43 -3.11
N ASP A 19 13.15 5.68 -2.87
CA ASP A 19 12.66 6.41 -1.71
C ASP A 19 12.81 5.59 -0.42
N LEU A 20 12.55 4.29 -0.46
CA LEU A 20 12.81 3.37 0.66
C LEU A 20 14.30 3.34 1.00
N GLU A 21 15.20 3.26 0.01
CA GLU A 21 16.65 3.30 0.23
C GLU A 21 17.09 4.58 0.96
N SER A 22 16.49 5.71 0.59
CA SER A 22 16.73 7.02 1.20
C SER A 22 16.08 7.21 2.57
N THR A 23 15.19 6.30 2.98
CA THR A 23 14.49 6.36 4.26
C THR A 23 15.44 5.95 5.38
N GLY A 24 15.58 6.82 6.38
CA GLY A 24 16.42 6.60 7.55
C GLY A 24 15.79 5.64 8.58
N PRO A 25 16.60 5.09 9.50
CA PRO A 25 16.14 4.15 10.53
C PRO A 25 15.18 4.78 11.55
N GLU A 26 15.15 6.12 11.65
CA GLU A 26 14.23 6.87 12.52
C GLU A 26 12.85 7.12 11.90
N ALA A 27 12.63 6.67 10.65
CA ALA A 27 11.33 6.79 10.04
C ALA A 27 10.29 5.92 10.77
N PRO A 28 9.04 6.38 10.90
CA PRO A 28 8.02 5.60 11.59
C PRO A 28 7.80 4.26 10.87
N PRO A 29 7.55 3.16 11.61
CA PRO A 29 7.35 1.81 11.06
C PRO A 29 5.95 1.68 10.44
N VAL A 30 5.63 2.54 9.46
CA VAL A 30 4.35 2.56 8.77
C VAL A 30 4.58 2.56 7.27
N TYR A 31 4.07 1.54 6.57
CA TYR A 31 4.12 1.42 5.12
C TYR A 31 2.79 0.87 4.62
N ALA A 32 2.09 1.65 3.79
CA ALA A 32 0.80 1.31 3.23
C ALA A 32 0.91 1.12 1.71
N ILE A 33 0.53 -0.05 1.22
CA ILE A 33 0.59 -0.44 -0.19
C ILE A 33 -0.83 -0.74 -0.66
N PHE A 34 -1.33 0.08 -1.58
CA PHE A 34 -2.64 -0.12 -2.18
C PHE A 34 -2.52 -0.90 -3.49
N LEU A 35 -3.27 -1.98 -3.62
CA LEU A 35 -3.42 -2.79 -4.82
C LEU A 35 -4.84 -2.61 -5.35
N VAL A 36 -4.99 -1.83 -6.43
CA VAL A 36 -6.32 -1.44 -6.95
C VAL A 36 -6.43 -1.71 -8.44
N SER A 37 -7.62 -1.53 -9.00
CA SER A 37 -7.84 -1.31 -10.44
C SER A 37 -8.14 0.16 -10.73
N GLY A 38 -8.20 0.53 -12.02
CA GLY A 38 -8.64 1.86 -12.45
C GLY A 38 -10.11 2.16 -12.14
N GLU A 39 -10.93 1.14 -11.88
CA GLU A 39 -12.38 1.27 -11.67
C GLU A 39 -12.76 1.39 -10.18
N ASP A 40 -11.82 1.10 -9.27
CA ASP A 40 -12.05 1.06 -7.82
C ASP A 40 -12.09 2.44 -7.17
N THR A 41 -13.02 3.29 -7.61
CA THR A 41 -13.13 4.68 -7.14
C THR A 41 -13.20 4.77 -5.62
N GLY A 42 -13.84 3.81 -4.94
CA GLY A 42 -13.84 3.68 -3.48
C GLY A 42 -12.43 3.56 -2.89
N ALA A 43 -11.63 2.61 -3.38
CA ALA A 43 -10.25 2.43 -2.95
C ALA A 43 -9.36 3.64 -3.27
N HIS A 44 -9.58 4.31 -4.40
CA HIS A 44 -8.87 5.56 -4.74
C HIS A 44 -9.25 6.73 -3.82
N ASN A 45 -10.49 6.79 -3.32
CA ASN A 45 -10.90 7.76 -2.30
C ASN A 45 -10.20 7.46 -0.97
N ILE A 46 -10.13 6.20 -0.56
CA ILE A 46 -9.44 5.77 0.67
C ILE A 46 -7.94 6.09 0.58
N PHE A 47 -7.30 5.79 -0.55
CA PHE A 47 -5.91 6.16 -0.79
C PHE A 47 -5.69 7.67 -0.61
N ARG A 48 -6.61 8.50 -1.11
CA ARG A 48 -6.53 9.95 -0.92
C ARG A 48 -6.64 10.36 0.55
N ALA A 49 -7.48 9.70 1.34
CA ALA A 49 -7.57 9.95 2.78
C ALA A 49 -6.26 9.59 3.51
N PHE A 50 -5.67 8.43 3.20
CA PHE A 50 -4.34 8.04 3.71
C PHE A 50 -3.28 9.05 3.30
N ARG A 51 -3.27 9.46 2.03
CA ARG A 51 -2.30 10.43 1.52
C ARG A 51 -2.38 11.76 2.27
N THR A 52 -3.58 12.30 2.47
CA THR A 52 -3.76 13.53 3.24
C THR A 52 -3.22 13.38 4.66
N SER A 53 -3.55 12.28 5.35
CA SER A 53 -3.06 12.02 6.71
C SER A 53 -1.52 11.88 6.78
N PHE A 54 -0.90 11.22 5.80
CA PHE A 54 0.55 11.03 5.72
C PHE A 54 1.26 12.35 5.40
N GLU A 55 0.75 13.15 4.46
CA GLU A 55 1.30 14.46 4.11
C GLU A 55 1.26 15.44 5.29
N GLU A 56 0.17 15.46 6.06
CA GLU A 56 0.05 16.25 7.30
C GLU A 56 1.12 15.87 8.34
N ARG A 57 1.59 14.62 8.30
CA ARG A 57 2.65 14.07 9.17
C ARG A 57 4.02 14.06 8.51
N LYS A 58 4.17 14.72 7.35
CA LYS A 58 5.42 14.81 6.56
C LYS A 58 5.95 13.46 6.08
N LEU A 59 5.08 12.47 5.92
CA LEU A 59 5.41 11.19 5.32
C LEU A 59 5.12 11.21 3.84
N GLY A 60 6.12 10.82 3.06
CA GLY A 60 6.07 10.84 1.61
C GLY A 60 5.82 9.47 0.99
N PHE A 61 6.22 9.37 -0.28
CA PHE A 61 6.00 8.23 -1.14
C PHE A 61 6.66 6.91 -0.67
N ALA A 62 7.73 7.00 0.14
CA ALA A 62 8.31 5.82 0.81
C ALA A 62 7.27 5.06 1.66
N HIS A 63 6.39 5.79 2.35
CA HIS A 63 5.45 5.25 3.33
C HIS A 63 4.08 4.91 2.72
N LEU A 64 3.75 5.45 1.55
CA LEU A 64 2.44 5.28 0.95
C LEU A 64 2.55 5.18 -0.58
N VAL A 65 2.14 4.03 -1.12
CA VAL A 65 2.18 3.74 -2.56
C VAL A 65 0.89 3.06 -3.02
N ILE A 66 0.56 3.23 -4.30
CA ILE A 66 -0.63 2.65 -4.94
C ILE A 66 -0.30 2.11 -6.33
N PHE A 67 -0.62 0.85 -6.59
CA PHE A 67 -0.40 0.14 -7.86
C PHE A 67 -1.73 -0.25 -8.53
N GLY A 68 -1.70 -0.46 -9.85
CA GLY A 68 -2.84 -0.95 -10.63
C GLY A 68 -3.84 0.11 -11.11
N GLN A 69 -3.51 1.40 -10.94
CA GLN A 69 -4.33 2.53 -11.40
C GLN A 69 -4.60 2.53 -12.93
N HIS A 70 -3.80 1.80 -13.70
CA HIS A 70 -3.89 1.72 -15.16
C HIS A 70 -4.16 0.30 -15.67
N GLY A 71 -4.61 -0.60 -14.80
CA GLY A 71 -4.86 -2.02 -15.09
C GLY A 71 -3.93 -2.94 -14.31
N VAL A 72 -4.13 -4.26 -14.48
CA VAL A 72 -3.36 -5.29 -13.77
C VAL A 72 -1.98 -5.46 -14.41
N SER A 73 -0.96 -4.92 -13.74
CA SER A 73 0.46 -5.04 -14.11
C SER A 73 1.11 -6.29 -13.53
N GLY A 74 2.30 -6.65 -14.05
CA GLY A 74 3.20 -7.63 -13.44
C GLY A 74 3.43 -7.36 -11.96
N THR A 75 3.83 -6.13 -11.61
CA THR A 75 4.00 -5.66 -10.22
C THR A 75 2.79 -5.98 -9.33
N VAL A 76 1.58 -5.70 -9.80
CA VAL A 76 0.35 -6.00 -9.03
C VAL A 76 0.18 -7.50 -8.82
N ARG A 77 0.40 -8.33 -9.84
CA ARG A 77 0.29 -9.80 -9.71
C ARG A 77 1.32 -10.35 -8.73
N GLN A 78 2.56 -9.87 -8.80
CA GLN A 78 3.62 -10.31 -7.90
C GLN A 78 3.35 -9.91 -6.46
N LEU A 79 2.90 -8.67 -6.22
CA LEU A 79 2.51 -8.22 -4.88
C LEU A 79 1.32 -9.04 -4.34
N ARG A 80 0.29 -9.29 -5.16
CA ARG A 80 -0.85 -10.14 -4.77
C ARG A 80 -0.41 -11.55 -4.41
N SER A 81 0.39 -12.18 -5.26
CA SER A 81 0.92 -13.52 -5.01
C SER A 81 1.77 -13.57 -3.74
N HIS A 82 2.57 -12.53 -3.47
CA HIS A 82 3.41 -12.47 -2.28
C HIS A 82 2.57 -12.45 -0.99
N PHE A 83 1.45 -11.73 -0.98
CA PHE A 83 0.57 -11.59 0.19
C PHE A 83 -0.60 -12.59 0.22
N GLY A 84 -0.61 -13.58 -0.68
CA GLY A 84 -1.70 -14.57 -0.76
C GLY A 84 -3.05 -13.96 -1.14
N VAL A 85 -3.05 -12.79 -1.79
CA VAL A 85 -4.26 -12.15 -2.32
C VAL A 85 -4.61 -12.82 -3.66
N PRO A 86 -5.85 -13.31 -3.86
CA PRO A 86 -6.27 -13.89 -5.13
C PRO A 86 -6.08 -12.92 -6.31
N GLU A 87 -5.76 -13.43 -7.49
CA GLU A 87 -5.59 -12.56 -8.68
C GLU A 87 -6.87 -11.84 -9.08
N ASP A 88 -8.03 -12.47 -8.87
CA ASP A 88 -9.37 -11.94 -9.06
C ASP A 88 -9.95 -11.24 -7.81
N GLY A 89 -9.15 -11.13 -6.74
CA GLY A 89 -9.55 -10.45 -5.51
C GLY A 89 -9.85 -8.96 -5.74
N GLY A 90 -10.71 -8.39 -4.90
CA GLY A 90 -11.01 -6.95 -4.92
C GLY A 90 -9.79 -6.06 -4.61
N PRO A 91 -9.97 -4.73 -4.59
CA PRO A 91 -8.91 -3.82 -4.17
C PRO A 91 -8.51 -4.13 -2.72
N THR A 92 -7.23 -3.98 -2.42
CA THR A 92 -6.63 -4.43 -1.16
C THR A 92 -5.60 -3.41 -0.66
N LEU A 93 -5.57 -3.18 0.64
CA LEU A 93 -4.52 -2.47 1.36
C LEU A 93 -3.64 -3.51 2.07
N ILE A 94 -2.34 -3.44 1.82
CA ILE A 94 -1.33 -4.14 2.62
C ILE A 94 -0.71 -3.11 3.56
N LEU A 95 -0.82 -3.34 4.86
CA LEU A 95 -0.39 -2.40 5.88
C LEU A 95 0.68 -3.01 6.80
N PHE A 96 1.85 -2.41 6.79
CA PHE A 96 2.84 -2.56 7.85
C PHE A 96 2.63 -1.40 8.83
N ALA A 97 2.32 -1.69 10.09
CA ALA A 97 2.13 -0.66 11.11
C ALA A 97 2.61 -1.17 12.48
N GLY A 98 3.64 -0.53 13.01
CA GLY A 98 4.19 -0.82 14.34
C GLY A 98 5.26 -1.90 14.32
N GLU A 99 5.35 -2.67 15.40
CA GLU A 99 6.41 -3.67 15.64
C GLU A 99 6.13 -5.04 14.99
N SER A 100 4.91 -5.25 14.46
CA SER A 100 4.60 -6.49 13.76
C SER A 100 5.27 -6.52 12.38
N LEU A 101 6.13 -7.52 12.17
CA LEU A 101 6.70 -7.80 10.85
C LEU A 101 5.69 -8.45 9.89
N GLN A 102 4.57 -8.96 10.40
CA GLN A 102 3.50 -9.47 9.56
C GLN A 102 2.60 -8.30 9.14
N PRO A 103 2.45 -8.05 7.83
CA PRO A 103 1.54 -7.04 7.35
C PRO A 103 0.10 -7.48 7.51
N GLU A 104 -0.76 -6.52 7.79
CA GLU A 104 -2.21 -6.68 7.74
C GLU A 104 -2.68 -6.57 6.29
N VAL A 105 -3.55 -7.49 5.87
CA VAL A 105 -4.16 -7.48 4.54
C VAL A 105 -5.62 -7.09 4.70
N VAL A 106 -5.95 -5.88 4.29
CA VAL A 106 -7.27 -5.25 4.45
C VAL A 106 -7.95 -5.20 3.08
N GLY A 107 -9.04 -5.93 2.91
CA GLY A 107 -9.91 -5.77 1.74
C GLY A 107 -10.49 -4.34 1.68
N LEU A 108 -10.59 -3.78 0.48
CA LEU A 108 -11.16 -2.46 0.23
C LEU A 108 -12.45 -2.57 -0.58
N PRO A 109 -13.35 -1.59 -0.51
CA PRO A 109 -14.55 -1.56 -1.33
C PRO A 109 -14.20 -1.50 -2.82
N SER A 110 -14.78 -2.44 -3.57
CA SER A 110 -14.67 -2.50 -5.04
C SER A 110 -15.63 -1.52 -5.71
N GLY A 111 -15.23 -0.93 -6.84
CA GLY A 111 -16.12 -0.12 -7.68
C GLY A 111 -16.41 1.32 -7.22
N SER A 112 -17.51 1.89 -7.74
CA SER A 112 -17.90 3.30 -7.57
C SER A 112 -18.71 3.55 -6.29
N SER A 113 -18.15 3.26 -5.13
CA SER A 113 -18.72 3.70 -3.86
C SER A 113 -18.45 5.19 -3.67
N THR A 114 -19.51 5.98 -3.45
CA THR A 114 -19.33 7.41 -3.13
C THR A 114 -18.79 7.54 -1.72
N GLY A 115 -18.09 8.65 -1.41
CA GLY A 115 -17.41 8.81 -0.11
C GLY A 115 -18.31 8.69 1.14
N LYS A 116 -19.64 8.72 0.98
CA LYS A 116 -20.62 8.47 2.06
C LYS A 116 -20.88 6.98 2.31
N ASP A 117 -20.71 6.13 1.30
CA ASP A 117 -20.94 4.68 1.39
C ASP A 117 -19.76 3.96 2.06
N LEU A 118 -18.56 4.58 2.02
CA LEU A 118 -17.32 4.03 2.58
C LEU A 118 -17.28 3.96 4.11
N VAL A 119 -18.22 4.61 4.80
CA VAL A 119 -18.28 4.71 6.28
C VAL A 119 -19.33 3.75 6.87
N ASN A 120 -20.13 3.09 6.04
CA ASN A 120 -21.36 2.42 6.49
C ASN A 120 -21.56 0.99 5.96
N ASP A 121 -20.62 0.43 5.20
CA ASP A 121 -20.81 -0.92 4.67
C ASP A 121 -20.31 -1.97 5.66
N SER A 122 -21.24 -2.45 6.51
CA SER A 122 -21.07 -3.57 7.45
C SER A 122 -20.88 -4.93 6.75
N SER A 123 -20.52 -4.95 5.46
CA SER A 123 -20.42 -6.13 4.60
C SER A 123 -19.11 -6.90 4.79
N GLY A 124 -18.61 -7.04 6.02
CA GLY A 124 -17.44 -7.87 6.31
C GLY A 124 -16.14 -7.44 5.61
N VAL A 125 -16.09 -6.25 5.03
CA VAL A 125 -14.85 -5.59 4.57
C VAL A 125 -14.17 -5.00 5.80
N PRO A 126 -12.88 -5.29 6.06
CA PRO A 126 -12.19 -4.74 7.24
C PRO A 126 -12.18 -3.21 7.23
N ASP A 127 -12.30 -2.62 8.44
CA ASP A 127 -12.55 -1.19 8.67
C ASP A 127 -11.30 -0.35 8.32
N TRP A 128 -11.18 0.08 7.06
CA TRP A 128 -10.11 0.99 6.61
C TRP A 128 -9.93 2.26 7.48
N PRO A 129 -10.97 2.86 8.10
CA PRO A 129 -10.82 3.91 9.10
C PRO A 129 -10.07 3.45 10.35
N GLU A 130 -10.26 2.21 10.81
CA GLU A 130 -9.49 1.66 11.93
C GLU A 130 -8.03 1.46 11.53
N ALA A 131 -7.78 0.94 10.33
CA ALA A 131 -6.42 0.82 9.79
C ALA A 131 -5.73 2.20 9.73
N LEU A 132 -6.43 3.23 9.22
CA LEU A 132 -5.91 4.60 9.19
C LEU A 132 -5.62 5.12 10.61
N LYS A 133 -6.55 5.03 11.55
CA LYS A 133 -6.34 5.45 12.95
C LYS A 133 -5.13 4.75 13.58
N ARG A 134 -4.94 3.47 13.28
CA ARG A 134 -3.78 2.70 13.75
C ARG A 134 -2.48 3.23 13.18
N THR A 135 -2.44 3.54 11.88
CA THR A 135 -1.25 4.19 11.28
C THR A 135 -0.95 5.53 11.95
N GLU A 136 -1.97 6.34 12.21
CA GLU A 136 -1.81 7.64 12.85
C GLU A 136 -1.29 7.52 14.28
N ALA A 137 -1.76 6.52 15.03
CA ALA A 137 -1.28 6.23 16.38
C ALA A 137 0.20 5.81 16.37
N VAL A 138 0.59 4.89 15.50
CA VAL A 138 2.00 4.44 15.38
C VAL A 138 2.93 5.61 15.02
N ILE A 139 2.49 6.50 14.13
CA ILE A 139 3.26 7.69 13.76
C ILE A 139 3.39 8.65 14.96
N ALA A 140 2.30 8.85 15.72
CA ALA A 140 2.29 9.74 16.88
C ALA A 140 3.16 9.23 18.04
N ASP A 141 3.25 7.92 18.23
CA ASP A 141 4.07 7.29 19.28
C ASP A 141 5.58 7.35 18.97
N GLY A 142 5.97 7.85 17.79
CA GLY A 142 7.38 7.95 17.37
C GLY A 142 8.01 6.60 17.01
N GLY A 143 7.23 5.52 17.04
CA GLY A 143 7.53 4.19 16.50
C GLY A 143 8.88 3.58 16.90
N ALA A 144 8.88 2.72 17.94
CA ALA A 144 9.94 1.72 18.07
C ALA A 144 9.83 0.68 16.94
N GLY A 145 10.96 0.11 16.48
CA GLY A 145 10.97 -0.94 15.44
C GLY A 145 11.05 -0.48 13.98
N GLY A 146 11.22 0.83 13.70
CA GLY A 146 11.36 1.41 12.35
C GLY A 146 12.30 0.65 11.40
N SER A 147 13.47 0.24 11.91
CA SER A 147 14.51 -0.41 11.11
C SER A 147 14.13 -1.81 10.60
N GLU A 148 13.45 -2.64 11.38
CA GLU A 148 13.12 -4.03 10.98
C GLU A 148 11.96 -4.05 9.98
N THR A 149 10.94 -3.21 10.22
CA THR A 149 9.84 -3.00 9.29
C THR A 149 10.35 -2.44 7.96
N LEU A 150 11.23 -1.43 7.99
CA LEU A 150 11.86 -0.89 6.79
C LEU A 150 12.67 -1.96 6.03
N ALA A 151 13.45 -2.78 6.74
CA ALA A 151 14.21 -3.88 6.12
C ALA A 151 13.29 -4.91 5.45
N SER A 152 12.16 -5.24 6.09
CA SER A 152 11.16 -6.15 5.54
C SER A 152 10.52 -5.60 4.27
N VAL A 153 10.13 -4.32 4.27
CA VAL A 153 9.54 -3.65 3.10
C VAL A 153 10.56 -3.49 1.96
N LYS A 154 11.83 -3.21 2.29
CA LYS A 154 12.93 -3.22 1.31
C LYS A 154 13.10 -4.61 0.69
N GLY A 155 13.15 -5.67 1.50
CA GLY A 155 13.28 -7.04 1.01
C GLY A 155 12.13 -7.46 0.10
N LEU A 156 10.90 -7.06 0.43
CA LEU A 156 9.73 -7.21 -0.43
C LEU A 156 9.94 -6.52 -1.78
N CYS A 157 10.25 -5.22 -1.77
CA CYS A 157 10.36 -4.40 -2.98
C CYS A 157 11.47 -4.92 -3.90
N ALA A 158 12.64 -5.27 -3.34
CA ALA A 158 13.75 -5.87 -4.08
C ALA A 158 13.34 -7.19 -4.76
N ARG A 159 12.64 -8.08 -4.03
CA ARG A 159 12.16 -9.35 -4.59
C ARG A 159 11.17 -9.15 -5.74
N VAL A 160 10.27 -8.17 -5.63
CA VAL A 160 9.32 -7.87 -6.72
C VAL A 160 10.07 -7.29 -7.92
N LEU A 161 11.06 -6.42 -7.71
CA LEU A 161 11.90 -5.88 -8.79
C LEU A 161 12.69 -6.96 -9.53
N GLU A 162 13.23 -7.96 -8.82
CA GLU A 162 13.93 -9.10 -9.43
C GLU A 162 12.99 -9.91 -10.33
N LEU A 163 11.75 -10.16 -9.88
CA LEU A 163 10.75 -10.92 -10.64
C LEU A 163 10.23 -10.18 -11.87
N GLU A 164 10.21 -8.84 -11.85
CA GLU A 164 9.84 -8.04 -13.03
C GLU A 164 10.96 -8.01 -14.11
N GLN A 165 12.17 -8.44 -13.76
CA GLN A 165 13.34 -8.45 -14.66
C GLN A 165 13.69 -9.85 -15.20
N SER A 166 13.08 -10.90 -14.66
CA SER A 166 13.27 -12.31 -15.07
C SER A 166 12.34 -12.72 -16.20
#